data_AF-A0A7X6WEU5-F1
#
_entry.id   AF-A0A7X6WEU5-F1
#
_cell.length_a   1.000
_cell.length_b   1.000
_cell.length_c   1.000
_cell.angle_alpha   90.00
_cell.angle_beta   90.00
_cell.angle_gamma   90.00
#
_symmetry.space_group_name_H-M   'P 1'
#
loop_
_entity.id
_entity.type
_entity.pdbx_description
1 polymer ?
#
loop_
_entity_poly.entity_id
_entity_poly.type
_entity_poly.pdbx_seq_one_letter_code
_entity_poly.pdbx_strand_id
1 'polypeptide(L)'
;VILISKGITRELTDLNINKNITYGEKLYNKYKTTCIRGEVESGFKTVLTYSLPVLENLIEQGKYTINDICVQVLLHLIVHTVDCNILGRHNKKKLKYAQSSAKALLKDGGYLSIIGKKDIIDMDRDFIDKNISPGGAADLLAITLLFYFLQNGDKL
;
A
#
# COMPACT_ATOMS: atom_id res chain seq x y z
N VAL A 1 3.28 10.61 -14.64
CA VAL A 1 2.21 9.59 -14.52
C VAL A 1 0.83 10.14 -14.89
N ILE A 2 0.31 11.16 -14.20
CA ILE A 2 -1.05 11.69 -14.43
C ILE A 2 -1.41 11.92 -15.91
N LEU A 3 -0.52 12.57 -16.67
CA LEU A 3 -0.80 12.91 -18.08
C LEU A 3 -1.04 11.66 -18.96
N ILE A 4 -0.32 10.57 -18.69
CA ILE A 4 -0.39 9.34 -19.51
C ILE A 4 -1.42 8.34 -18.99
N SER A 5 -1.86 8.46 -17.73
CA SER A 5 -2.84 7.55 -17.12
C SER A 5 -4.26 8.13 -17.06
N LYS A 6 -4.46 9.38 -17.47
CA LYS A 6 -5.75 10.07 -17.41
C LYS A 6 -6.83 9.29 -18.16
N GLY A 7 -7.92 8.96 -17.46
CA GLY A 7 -9.08 8.28 -18.03
C GLY A 7 -9.02 6.76 -17.92
N ILE A 8 -7.97 6.16 -17.35
CA ILE A 8 -7.86 4.71 -17.19
C ILE A 8 -8.97 4.12 -16.31
N THR A 9 -9.58 4.91 -15.42
CA THR A 9 -10.70 4.42 -14.60
C THR A 9 -12.05 4.42 -15.32
N ARG A 10 -12.16 5.05 -16.51
CA ARG A 10 -13.42 5.10 -17.29
C ARG A 10 -13.90 3.71 -17.73
N GLU A 11 -12.98 2.77 -17.93
CA GLU A 11 -13.35 1.39 -18.25
C GLU A 11 -14.22 0.75 -17.15
N LEU A 12 -14.13 1.24 -15.91
CA LEU A 12 -14.91 0.73 -14.77
C LEU A 12 -16.36 1.27 -14.74
N THR A 13 -16.66 2.37 -15.44
CA THR A 13 -18.02 2.92 -15.54
C THR A 13 -18.80 2.36 -16.72
N ASP A 14 -18.11 1.96 -17.79
CA ASP A 14 -18.72 1.48 -19.04
C ASP A 14 -18.77 -0.06 -19.10
N LEU A 15 -19.05 -0.70 -17.96
CA LEU A 15 -19.03 -2.17 -17.87
C LEU A 15 -20.16 -2.79 -18.69
N ASN A 16 -19.78 -3.48 -19.75
CA ASN A 16 -20.73 -4.25 -20.56
C ASN A 16 -21.11 -5.54 -19.79
N ILE A 17 -22.34 -5.54 -19.26
CA ILE A 17 -22.87 -6.59 -18.35
C ILE A 17 -22.88 -7.98 -19.02
N ASN A 18 -22.81 -8.04 -20.36
CA ASN A 18 -22.80 -9.27 -21.15
C ASN A 18 -21.41 -9.88 -21.36
N LYS A 19 -20.35 -9.34 -20.74
CA LYS A 19 -18.96 -9.82 -20.88
C LYS A 19 -18.45 -10.40 -19.56
N ASN A 20 -17.51 -11.35 -19.66
CA ASN A 20 -16.78 -11.86 -18.49
C ASN A 20 -15.97 -10.74 -17.84
N ILE A 21 -16.51 -10.15 -16.76
CA ILE A 21 -15.84 -9.09 -16.01
C ILE A 21 -14.61 -9.63 -15.27
N THR A 22 -13.53 -8.87 -15.34
CA THR A 22 -12.26 -9.10 -14.65
C THR A 22 -12.43 -9.02 -13.13
N TYR A 23 -11.44 -9.55 -12.40
CA TYR A 23 -11.43 -9.50 -10.94
C TYR A 23 -11.51 -8.05 -10.40
N GLY A 24 -10.81 -7.11 -11.04
CA GLY A 24 -10.84 -5.70 -10.67
C GLY A 24 -12.22 -5.06 -10.85
N GLU A 25 -12.92 -5.36 -11.95
CA GLU A 25 -14.27 -4.85 -12.23
C GLU A 25 -15.30 -5.43 -11.25
N LYS A 26 -15.16 -6.71 -10.87
CA LYS A 26 -15.97 -7.32 -9.79
C LYS A 26 -15.80 -6.56 -8.47
N LEU A 27 -14.58 -6.17 -8.12
CA LEU A 27 -14.31 -5.40 -6.91
C LEU A 27 -14.85 -3.97 -6.98
N TYR A 28 -14.73 -3.32 -8.13
CA TYR A 28 -15.34 -2.02 -8.36
C TYR A 28 -16.86 -2.08 -8.19
N ASN A 29 -17.53 -3.08 -8.78
CA ASN A 29 -18.98 -3.25 -8.62
C ASN A 29 -19.40 -3.46 -7.17
N LYS A 30 -18.66 -4.31 -6.44
CA LYS A 30 -18.97 -4.67 -5.05
C LYS A 30 -18.67 -3.56 -4.04
N TYR A 31 -17.56 -2.84 -4.21
CA TYR A 31 -17.04 -1.93 -3.19
C TYR A 31 -16.89 -0.48 -3.63
N LYS A 32 -17.11 -0.18 -4.92
CA LYS A 32 -16.93 1.14 -5.55
C LYS A 32 -15.52 1.71 -5.38
N THR A 33 -14.53 0.81 -5.40
CA THR A 33 -13.10 1.16 -5.34
C THR A 33 -12.44 0.96 -6.69
N THR A 34 -11.70 1.96 -7.14
CA THR A 34 -10.93 1.93 -8.39
C THR A 34 -9.60 1.18 -8.25
N CYS A 35 -9.24 0.76 -7.03
CA CYS A 35 -8.01 0.00 -6.76
C CYS A 35 -6.76 0.69 -7.32
N ILE A 36 -5.76 -0.11 -7.75
CA ILE A 36 -4.52 0.37 -8.35
C ILE A 36 -4.74 1.31 -9.55
N ARG A 37 -5.86 1.18 -10.30
CA ARG A 37 -6.17 2.10 -11.41
C ARG A 37 -6.37 3.52 -10.91
N GLY A 38 -7.08 3.68 -9.79
CA GLY A 38 -7.26 4.98 -9.15
C GLY A 38 -5.95 5.56 -8.65
N GLU A 39 -5.09 4.74 -8.04
CA GLU A 39 -3.75 5.17 -7.65
C GLU A 39 -2.96 5.66 -8.87
N VAL A 40 -2.87 4.88 -9.94
CA VAL A 40 -2.13 5.23 -11.16
C VAL A 40 -2.71 6.49 -11.83
N GLU A 41 -4.03 6.62 -11.93
CA GLU A 41 -4.69 7.81 -12.49
C GLU A 41 -4.43 9.06 -11.65
N SER A 42 -4.40 8.91 -10.31
CA SER A 42 -4.06 10.00 -9.39
C SER A 42 -2.56 10.36 -9.38
N GLY A 43 -1.72 9.63 -10.12
CA GLY A 43 -0.27 9.81 -10.10
C GLY A 43 0.42 9.22 -8.88
N PHE A 44 -0.14 8.14 -8.32
CA PHE A 44 0.29 7.49 -7.08
C PHE A 44 0.22 8.42 -5.87
N LYS A 45 -0.94 9.06 -5.66
CA LYS A 45 -1.15 10.00 -4.56
C LYS A 45 -0.80 9.40 -3.20
N THR A 46 -1.13 8.12 -2.96
CA THR A 46 -0.79 7.46 -1.69
C THR A 46 0.72 7.41 -1.48
N VAL A 47 1.49 7.11 -2.54
CA VAL A 47 2.96 7.06 -2.48
C VAL A 47 3.54 8.43 -2.16
N LEU A 48 3.15 9.43 -2.95
CA LEU A 48 3.66 10.80 -2.83
C LEU A 48 3.31 11.45 -1.48
N THR A 49 2.21 11.04 -0.86
CA THR A 49 1.74 11.65 0.39
C THR A 49 2.27 10.92 1.64
N TYR A 50 2.32 9.59 1.62
CA TYR A 50 2.47 8.80 2.85
C TYR A 50 3.71 7.92 2.93
N SER A 51 4.33 7.56 1.80
CA SER A 51 5.47 6.63 1.81
C SER A 51 6.77 7.27 1.36
N LEU A 52 6.76 8.05 0.27
CA LEU A 52 7.97 8.66 -0.27
C LEU A 52 8.62 9.66 0.71
N PRO A 53 7.87 10.59 1.36
CA PRO A 53 8.48 11.50 2.33
C PRO A 53 9.08 10.77 3.55
N VAL A 54 8.47 9.64 3.95
CA VAL A 54 8.97 8.81 5.06
C VAL A 54 10.26 8.12 4.67
N LEU A 55 10.30 7.52 3.47
CA LEU A 55 11.49 6.89 2.91
C LEU A 55 12.66 7.88 2.83
N GLU A 56 12.44 9.04 2.21
CA GLU A 56 13.46 10.09 2.04
C GLU A 56 14.01 10.57 3.39
N ASN A 57 13.12 10.87 4.34
CA ASN A 57 13.54 11.34 5.66
C ASN A 57 14.39 10.30 6.41
N LEU A 58 14.01 9.02 6.35
CA LEU A 58 14.74 7.97 7.06
C LEU A 58 16.09 7.65 6.43
N ILE A 59 16.19 7.74 5.09
CA ILE A 59 17.48 7.61 4.40
C ILE A 59 18.40 8.78 4.76
N GLU A 60 17.89 10.02 4.74
CA GLU A 60 18.66 11.22 5.10
C GLU A 60 19.22 11.16 6.53
N GLN A 61 18.48 10.53 7.45
CA GLN A 61 18.97 10.33 8.82
C GLN A 61 20.21 9.43 8.90
N GLY A 62 20.42 8.50 7.96
CA GLY A 62 21.59 7.62 7.91
C GLY A 62 21.75 6.68 9.11
N LYS A 63 20.66 6.38 9.83
CA LYS A 63 20.68 5.61 11.09
C LYS A 63 20.17 4.17 10.98
N TYR A 64 19.42 3.86 9.92
CA TYR A 64 18.67 2.62 9.79
C TYR A 64 19.06 1.87 8.53
N THR A 65 18.93 0.54 8.55
CA THR A 65 19.15 -0.26 7.33
C THR A 65 18.01 -0.01 6.34
N ILE A 66 18.26 -0.18 5.05
CA ILE A 66 17.20 -0.05 4.04
C ILE A 66 16.01 -0.99 4.32
N ASN A 67 16.28 -2.18 4.85
CA ASN A 67 15.21 -3.11 5.24
C ASN A 67 14.36 -2.53 6.37
N ASP A 68 14.98 -1.95 7.41
CA ASP A 68 14.22 -1.31 8.49
C ASP A 68 13.33 -0.17 7.96
N ILE A 69 13.87 0.63 7.04
CA ILE A 69 13.15 1.73 6.42
C ILE A 69 11.98 1.21 5.58
N CYS A 70 12.20 0.19 4.74
CA CYS A 70 11.16 -0.42 3.92
C CYS A 70 10.02 -0.99 4.74
N VAL A 71 10.32 -1.66 5.86
CA VAL A 71 9.29 -2.18 6.76
C VAL A 71 8.50 -1.03 7.40
N GLN A 72 9.18 0.03 7.86
CA GLN A 72 8.52 1.21 8.38
C GLN A 72 7.58 1.84 7.33
N VAL A 73 8.08 2.04 6.11
CA VAL A 73 7.31 2.61 4.99
C VAL A 73 6.11 1.72 4.61
N LEU A 74 6.28 0.39 4.65
CA LEU A 74 5.20 -0.56 4.40
C LEU A 74 4.07 -0.40 5.42
N LEU A 75 4.37 -0.17 6.70
CA LEU A 75 3.34 0.10 7.72
C LEU A 75 2.53 1.35 7.36
N HIS A 76 3.19 2.44 6.94
CA HIS A 76 2.49 3.64 6.48
C HIS A 76 1.58 3.35 5.27
N LEU A 77 2.06 2.55 4.31
CA LEU A 77 1.24 2.14 3.16
C LEU A 77 0.04 1.28 3.58
N ILE A 78 0.22 0.30 4.47
CA ILE A 78 -0.88 -0.53 4.97
C ILE A 78 -1.99 0.33 5.60
N VAL A 79 -1.64 1.38 6.35
CA VAL A 79 -2.61 2.29 6.97
C VAL A 79 -3.43 3.06 5.93
N HIS A 80 -2.81 3.50 4.84
CA HIS A 80 -3.41 4.46 3.90
C HIS A 80 -3.96 3.84 2.61
N THR A 81 -3.52 2.64 2.24
CA THR A 81 -3.94 1.97 1.01
C THR A 81 -5.28 1.27 1.18
N VAL A 82 -6.19 1.49 0.22
CA VAL A 82 -7.38 0.65 0.03
C VAL A 82 -6.96 -0.61 -0.73
N ASP A 83 -6.42 -1.59 0.00
CA ASP A 83 -5.83 -2.78 -0.60
C ASP A 83 -6.89 -3.71 -1.22
N CYS A 84 -6.89 -3.79 -2.55
CA CYS A 84 -7.84 -4.61 -3.29
C CYS A 84 -7.52 -6.11 -3.27
N ASN A 85 -6.30 -6.52 -2.94
CA ASN A 85 -5.98 -7.93 -2.69
C ASN A 85 -6.67 -8.40 -1.41
N ILE A 86 -6.63 -7.58 -0.35
CA ILE A 86 -7.38 -7.86 0.88
C ILE A 86 -8.89 -7.83 0.59
N LEU A 87 -9.40 -6.79 -0.08
CA LEU A 87 -10.84 -6.67 -0.32
C LEU A 87 -11.41 -7.82 -1.15
N GLY A 88 -10.65 -8.33 -2.13
CA GLY A 88 -11.16 -9.36 -3.02
C GLY A 88 -11.00 -10.79 -2.51
N ARG A 89 -9.99 -11.07 -1.67
CA ARG A 89 -9.95 -12.35 -0.94
C ARG A 89 -10.87 -12.34 0.28
N HIS A 90 -11.14 -11.15 0.83
CA HIS A 90 -11.90 -10.97 2.05
C HIS A 90 -13.00 -9.91 1.90
N ASN A 91 -12.97 -8.87 2.74
CA ASN A 91 -13.99 -7.85 2.88
C ASN A 91 -13.43 -6.58 3.55
N LYS A 92 -14.27 -5.53 3.60
CA LYS A 92 -13.94 -4.25 4.22
C LYS A 92 -13.55 -4.35 5.72
N LYS A 93 -14.06 -5.35 6.46
CA LYS A 93 -13.68 -5.53 7.87
C LYS A 93 -12.23 -5.99 8.00
N LYS A 94 -11.80 -6.95 7.18
CA LYS A 94 -10.40 -7.41 7.13
C LYS A 94 -9.43 -6.33 6.65
N LEU A 95 -9.84 -5.50 5.68
CA LEU A 95 -9.06 -4.31 5.29
C LEU A 95 -8.88 -3.34 6.46
N LYS A 96 -9.98 -2.97 7.14
CA LYS A 96 -9.92 -2.08 8.30
C LYS A 96 -9.12 -2.66 9.46
N TYR A 97 -9.18 -3.98 9.64
CA TYR A 97 -8.37 -4.69 10.63
C TYR A 97 -6.88 -4.50 10.32
N ALA A 98 -6.45 -4.80 9.09
CA ALA A 98 -5.05 -4.63 8.69
C ALA A 98 -4.56 -3.18 8.88
N GLN A 99 -5.37 -2.21 8.45
CA GLN A 99 -5.11 -0.77 8.64
C GLN A 99 -4.98 -0.39 10.11
N SER A 100 -5.84 -0.95 10.98
CA SER A 100 -5.83 -0.66 12.41
C SER A 100 -4.63 -1.29 13.11
N SER A 101 -4.25 -2.52 12.75
CA SER A 101 -3.07 -3.20 13.28
C SER A 101 -1.78 -2.44 12.95
N ALA A 102 -1.60 -2.03 11.68
CA ALA A 102 -0.45 -1.22 11.29
C ALA A 102 -0.45 0.16 11.98
N LYS A 103 -1.63 0.80 12.12
CA LYS A 103 -1.75 2.08 12.82
C LYS A 103 -1.40 1.97 14.30
N ALA A 104 -1.75 0.86 14.96
CA ALA A 104 -1.40 0.62 16.34
C ALA A 104 0.13 0.52 16.51
N LEU A 105 0.82 -0.26 15.65
CA LEU A 105 2.29 -0.34 15.65
C LEU A 105 2.95 1.03 15.45
N LEU A 106 2.45 1.81 14.48
CA LEU A 106 3.00 3.15 14.21
C LEU A 106 2.86 4.12 15.39
N LYS A 107 1.85 3.94 16.25
CA LYS A 107 1.66 4.78 17.44
C LYS A 107 2.83 4.68 18.43
N ASP A 108 3.46 3.50 18.51
CA ASP A 108 4.55 3.20 19.44
C ASP A 108 5.93 3.23 18.74
N GLY A 109 6.04 4.03 17.66
CA GLY A 109 7.27 4.24 16.89
C GLY A 109 7.47 3.27 15.71
N GLY A 110 6.52 2.38 15.46
CA GLY A 110 6.57 1.44 14.33
C GLY A 110 7.78 0.50 14.41
N TYR A 111 8.28 0.07 13.26
CA TYR A 111 9.40 -0.86 13.17
C TYR A 111 10.74 -0.27 13.64
N LEU A 112 10.81 1.05 13.84
CA LEU A 112 12.01 1.73 14.31
C LEU A 112 12.16 1.70 15.84
N SER A 113 11.14 1.25 16.58
CA SER A 113 11.21 1.06 18.02
C SER A 113 11.55 -0.38 18.41
N ILE A 114 12.20 -0.57 19.56
CA ILE A 114 12.55 -1.91 20.07
C ILE A 114 11.32 -2.80 20.27
N ILE A 115 10.23 -2.20 20.74
CA ILE A 115 8.95 -2.88 20.97
C ILE A 115 8.30 -3.20 19.60
N GLY A 116 8.27 -2.25 18.67
CA GLY A 116 7.63 -2.45 17.38
C GLY A 116 8.33 -3.49 16.49
N LYS A 117 9.65 -3.68 16.61
CA LYS A 117 10.35 -4.81 15.95
C LYS A 117 9.86 -6.18 16.42
N LYS A 118 9.42 -6.29 17.68
CA LYS A 118 8.82 -7.51 18.19
C LYS A 118 7.35 -7.62 17.76
N ASP A 119 6.58 -6.56 17.96
CA ASP A 119 5.14 -6.58 17.73
C ASP A 119 4.79 -6.76 16.24
N ILE A 120 5.67 -6.36 15.32
CA ILE A 120 5.46 -6.62 13.89
C ILE A 120 5.50 -8.11 13.55
N ILE A 121 6.30 -8.91 14.27
CA ILE A 121 6.38 -10.36 14.05
C ILE A 121 5.06 -10.99 14.47
N ASP A 122 4.47 -10.52 15.56
CA ASP A 122 3.17 -10.99 16.02
C ASP A 122 2.06 -10.52 15.07
N MET A 123 2.14 -9.30 14.52
CA MET A 123 1.23 -8.84 13.47
C MET A 123 1.35 -9.68 12.18
N ASP A 124 2.56 -10.02 11.75
CA ASP A 124 2.80 -10.81 10.54
C ASP A 124 2.23 -12.22 10.68
N ARG A 125 2.50 -12.89 11.81
CA ARG A 125 1.88 -14.19 12.15
C ARG A 125 0.36 -14.10 12.18
N ASP A 126 -0.17 -13.07 12.83
CA ASP A 126 -1.61 -12.85 12.90
C ASP A 126 -2.24 -12.67 11.51
N PHE A 127 -1.56 -11.96 10.61
CA PHE A 127 -1.97 -11.78 9.22
C PHE A 127 -1.91 -13.10 8.46
N ILE A 128 -0.85 -13.90 8.61
CA ILE A 128 -0.73 -15.24 8.02
C ILE A 128 -1.90 -16.14 8.48
N ASP A 129 -2.14 -16.24 9.79
CA ASP A 129 -3.23 -17.05 10.36
C ASP A 129 -4.60 -16.60 9.87
N LYS A 130 -4.77 -15.29 9.65
CA LYS A 130 -6.01 -14.69 9.15
C LYS A 130 -6.09 -14.64 7.63
N ASN A 131 -5.07 -15.16 6.94
CA ASN A 131 -4.86 -15.12 5.49
C ASN A 131 -4.95 -13.69 4.91
N ILE A 132 -4.55 -12.68 5.68
CA ILE A 132 -4.51 -11.27 5.27
C ILE A 132 -3.17 -11.01 4.60
N SER A 133 -3.20 -10.60 3.34
CA SER A 133 -2.00 -10.25 2.59
C SER A 133 -2.17 -8.83 2.04
N PRO A 134 -1.43 -7.84 2.58
CA PRO A 134 -1.46 -6.46 2.10
C PRO A 134 -0.60 -6.29 0.84
N GLY A 135 -0.88 -7.08 -0.20
CA GLY A 135 -0.07 -7.12 -1.42
C GLY A 135 -0.11 -5.80 -2.20
N GLY A 136 -1.24 -5.08 -2.19
CA GLY A 136 -1.32 -3.78 -2.84
C GLY A 136 -0.47 -2.72 -2.14
N ALA A 137 -0.33 -2.79 -0.81
CA ALA A 137 0.62 -1.95 -0.09
C ALA A 137 2.08 -2.30 -0.44
N ALA A 138 2.41 -3.59 -0.60
CA ALA A 138 3.73 -4.02 -1.03
C ALA A 138 4.07 -3.56 -2.47
N ASP A 139 3.11 -3.61 -3.40
CA ASP A 139 3.27 -3.08 -4.75
C ASP A 139 3.57 -1.57 -4.70
N LEU A 140 2.87 -0.82 -3.84
CA LEU A 140 3.13 0.62 -3.66
C LEU A 140 4.48 0.89 -2.98
N LEU A 141 5.00 -0.01 -2.14
CA LEU A 141 6.36 0.11 -1.61
C LEU A 141 7.39 0.02 -2.74
N ALA A 142 7.21 -0.91 -3.69
CA ALA A 142 8.07 -1.00 -4.86
C ALA A 142 8.01 0.28 -5.71
N ILE A 143 6.82 0.87 -5.91
CA ILE A 143 6.66 2.17 -6.58
C ILE A 143 7.34 3.31 -5.79
N THR A 144 7.27 3.27 -4.46
CA THR A 144 7.93 4.25 -3.60
C THR A 144 9.45 4.23 -3.82
N LEU A 145 10.05 3.04 -3.81
CA LEU A 145 11.48 2.86 -4.09
C LEU A 145 11.83 3.31 -5.52
N LEU A 146 11.01 2.95 -6.51
CA LEU A 146 11.20 3.39 -7.90
C LEU A 146 11.23 4.92 -8.01
N PHE A 147 10.30 5.62 -7.37
CA PHE A 147 10.26 7.09 -7.40
C PHE A 147 11.49 7.70 -6.75
N TYR A 148 11.89 7.15 -5.60
CA TYR A 148 13.10 7.57 -4.92
C TYR A 148 14.35 7.41 -5.81
N PHE A 149 14.52 6.25 -6.46
CA PHE A 149 15.64 6.01 -7.38
C PHE A 149 15.61 6.92 -8.61
N LEU A 150 14.43 7.18 -9.19
CA LEU A 150 14.29 8.10 -10.32
C LEU A 150 14.68 9.54 -9.96
N GLN A 151 14.47 9.95 -8.71
CA GLN A 151 14.83 11.28 -8.22
C GLN A 151 16.30 11.38 -7.81
N ASN A 152 16.87 10.32 -7.22
CA ASN A 152 18.16 10.38 -6.52
C ASN A 152 19.28 9.55 -7.18
N GLY A 153 18.95 8.72 -8.19
CA GLY A 153 19.84 7.70 -8.74
C GLY A 153 19.99 6.49 -7.81
N ASP A 154 21.04 5.69 -8.00
CA ASP A 154 21.32 4.48 -7.21
C ASP A 154 21.86 4.77 -5.80
N LYS A 155 21.40 5.85 -5.16
CA LYS A 155 21.86 6.27 -3.83
C LYS A 155 21.01 5.60 -2.76
N LEU A 156 21.42 4.41 -2.33
CA LEU A 156 20.92 3.71 -1.15
C LEU A 156 22.06 3.34 -0.21
#